data_AF-A0A833R1T6-F1
#
_entry.id   AF-A0A833R1T6-F1
#
_cell.length_a   1.000
_cell.length_b   1.000
_cell.length_c   1.000
_cell.angle_alpha   90.00
_cell.angle_beta   90.00
_cell.angle_gamma   90.00
#
_symmetry.space_group_name_H-M   'P 1'
#
loop_
_entity.id
_entity.type
_entity.pdbx_description
1 polymer ?
#
loop_
_entity_poly.entity_id
_entity_poly.type
_entity_poly.pdbx_seq_one_letter_code
_entity_poly.pdbx_strand_id
1 'polypeptide(L)'
;MKEMFDRLADLGVENIVIGMFHRGRLNVLGNVVRKPLSQIFSEFSGGTKPAEGAVGLYTGTGDVKYHLGTSYDRPTRGGKRIHLSFVANPSHLEAVDPIVVGKTRAKQFYSNDTDRTKNMGILIHGDGSFAGQGVVYETLHLSALPNYTTGGTIHIVVNNQVAFTTDPMSGRSSQYCTDVAKALSVLIFHVNGDDMEAVVRACELAAEWRQTFHSDVVVDLVCYR
;
A
#
# COMPACT_ATOMS: atom_id res chain seq x y z
N MET A 1 -8.85 4.27 3.26
CA MET A 1 -7.52 4.34 3.91
C MET A 1 -7.55 4.84 5.35
N LYS A 2 -7.98 6.08 5.66
CA LYS A 2 -7.96 6.57 7.06
C LYS A 2 -8.76 5.68 8.02
N GLU A 3 -10.02 5.42 7.69
CA GLU A 3 -10.89 4.54 8.48
C GLU A 3 -10.34 3.11 8.56
N MET A 4 -9.79 2.58 7.45
CA MET A 4 -9.09 1.28 7.45
C MET A 4 -7.94 1.23 8.46
N PHE A 5 -7.11 2.27 8.54
CA PHE A 5 -5.98 2.30 9.48
C PHE A 5 -6.45 2.42 10.93
N ASP A 6 -7.53 3.18 11.17
CA ASP A 6 -8.13 3.29 12.50
C ASP A 6 -8.74 1.93 12.91
N ARG A 7 -9.46 1.25 12.00
CA ARG A 7 -10.00 -0.11 12.23
C ARG A 7 -8.89 -1.13 12.51
N LEU A 8 -7.81 -1.12 11.72
CA LEU A 8 -6.66 -2.01 11.93
C LEU A 8 -6.01 -1.76 13.30
N ALA A 9 -5.87 -0.51 13.73
CA ALA A 9 -5.37 -0.20 15.06
C ALA A 9 -6.30 -0.71 16.16
N ASP A 10 -7.61 -0.58 15.99
CA ASP A 10 -8.59 -1.14 16.93
C ASP A 10 -8.45 -2.66 17.04
N LEU A 11 -8.18 -3.32 15.92
CA LEU A 11 -7.91 -4.75 15.80
C LEU A 11 -6.49 -5.19 16.26
N GLY A 12 -5.67 -4.26 16.75
CA GLY A 12 -4.36 -4.56 17.38
C GLY A 12 -3.15 -4.44 16.46
N VAL A 13 -3.30 -3.92 15.24
CA VAL A 13 -2.16 -3.62 14.36
C VAL A 13 -1.38 -2.42 14.89
N GLU A 14 -0.07 -2.58 15.02
CA GLU A 14 0.86 -1.55 15.51
C GLU A 14 1.69 -0.95 14.36
N ASN A 15 1.96 -1.73 13.31
CA ASN A 15 2.84 -1.34 12.21
C ASN A 15 2.21 -1.66 10.85
N ILE A 16 2.20 -0.67 9.95
CA ILE A 16 1.79 -0.84 8.55
C ILE A 16 2.96 -0.46 7.64
N VAL A 17 3.38 -1.38 6.79
CA VAL A 17 4.32 -1.12 5.70
C VAL A 17 3.52 -0.89 4.42
N ILE A 18 3.77 0.22 3.74
CA ILE A 18 2.99 0.65 2.57
C ILE A 18 3.87 0.69 1.33
N GLY A 19 3.41 0.03 0.27
CA GLY A 19 3.87 0.20 -1.11
C GLY A 19 2.81 0.91 -1.95
N MET A 20 3.21 1.85 -2.79
CA MET A 20 2.27 2.58 -3.63
C MET A 20 2.97 3.15 -4.86
N PHE A 21 2.28 3.09 -5.99
CA PHE A 21 2.66 3.79 -7.22
C PHE A 21 2.47 5.32 -7.12
N HIS A 22 2.55 6.03 -8.25
CA HIS A 22 2.57 7.50 -8.29
C HIS A 22 1.20 8.17 -8.12
N ARG A 23 0.08 7.52 -8.50
CA ARG A 23 -1.26 8.15 -8.55
C ARG A 23 -1.78 8.50 -7.16
N GLY A 24 -1.96 9.78 -6.86
CA GLY A 24 -2.47 10.23 -5.56
C GLY A 24 -1.47 10.09 -4.42
N ARG A 25 -0.20 9.74 -4.68
CA ARG A 25 0.80 9.51 -3.61
C ARG A 25 1.01 10.73 -2.73
N LEU A 26 1.11 11.93 -3.31
CA LEU A 26 1.28 13.16 -2.53
C LEU A 26 0.07 13.45 -1.63
N ASN A 27 -1.13 13.12 -2.10
CA ASN A 27 -2.34 13.21 -1.30
C ASN A 27 -2.27 12.23 -0.11
N VAL A 28 -1.81 11.00 -0.32
CA VAL A 28 -1.61 10.03 0.76
C VAL A 28 -0.54 10.53 1.74
N LEU A 29 0.61 11.02 1.26
CA LEU A 29 1.68 11.54 2.12
C LEU A 29 1.20 12.72 2.98
N GLY A 30 0.52 13.71 2.39
CA GLY A 30 0.03 14.88 3.12
C GLY A 30 -1.17 14.58 4.02
N ASN A 31 -2.19 13.93 3.48
CA ASN A 31 -3.50 13.83 4.16
C ASN A 31 -3.68 12.54 4.97
N VAL A 32 -2.96 11.46 4.66
CA VAL A 32 -3.07 10.18 5.37
C VAL A 32 -1.89 9.97 6.31
N VAL A 33 -0.67 10.04 5.78
CA VAL A 33 0.57 9.85 6.56
C VAL A 33 0.92 11.07 7.41
N ARG A 34 0.42 12.27 7.05
CA ARG A 34 0.72 13.55 7.72
C ARG A 34 2.19 13.97 7.64
N LYS A 35 2.85 13.66 6.52
CA LYS A 35 4.16 14.24 6.19
C LYS A 35 4.02 15.78 6.14
N PRO A 36 4.89 16.55 6.81
CA PRO A 36 4.80 18.01 6.80
C PRO A 36 4.78 18.58 5.38
N LEU A 37 3.87 19.50 5.11
CA LEU A 37 3.72 20.12 3.78
C LEU A 37 5.01 20.84 3.36
N SER A 38 5.72 21.47 4.29
CA SER A 38 7.04 22.09 4.03
C SER A 38 8.05 21.10 3.47
N GLN A 39 8.08 19.87 3.99
CA GLN A 39 8.94 18.80 3.49
C GLN A 39 8.48 18.29 2.12
N ILE A 40 7.17 18.21 1.87
CA ILE A 40 6.66 17.86 0.54
C ILE A 40 7.03 18.95 -0.48
N PHE A 41 6.86 20.22 -0.14
CA PHE A 41 7.13 21.34 -1.04
C PHE A 41 8.63 21.55 -1.29
N SER A 42 9.51 21.28 -0.32
CA SER A 42 10.96 21.36 -0.55
C SER A 42 11.44 20.43 -1.66
N GLU A 43 10.76 19.30 -1.86
CA GLU A 43 11.08 18.33 -2.92
C GLU A 43 10.69 18.82 -4.33
N PHE A 44 9.90 19.90 -4.43
CA PHE A 44 9.62 20.58 -5.71
C PHE A 44 10.65 21.66 -6.04
N SER A 45 11.34 22.21 -5.04
CA SER A 45 12.25 23.35 -5.19
C SER A 45 13.64 23.00 -5.75
N GLY A 46 13.81 21.80 -6.33
CA GLY A 46 15.01 21.39 -7.07
C GLY A 46 16.24 21.05 -6.22
N GLY A 47 16.13 21.02 -4.90
CA GLY A 47 17.19 20.59 -3.99
C GLY A 47 16.89 19.23 -3.39
N THR A 48 17.75 18.24 -3.62
CA THR A 48 17.80 16.99 -2.82
C THR A 48 18.32 17.24 -1.41
N LYS A 49 18.49 18.51 -1.02
CA LYS A 49 18.91 18.89 0.31
C LYS A 49 17.73 18.70 1.28
N PRO A 50 17.96 18.06 2.43
CA PRO A 50 17.02 18.12 3.53
C PRO A 50 16.63 19.58 3.83
N ALA A 51 15.41 19.80 4.32
CA ALA A 51 15.00 21.12 4.80
C ALA A 51 16.03 21.69 5.79
N GLU A 52 16.24 23.01 5.78
CA GLU A 52 17.14 23.69 6.72
C GLU A 52 16.86 23.21 8.16
N GLY A 53 17.88 22.70 8.84
CA GLY A 53 17.78 22.15 10.20
C GLY A 53 17.75 20.61 10.31
N ALA A 54 17.74 19.86 9.19
CA ALA A 54 17.94 18.42 9.26
C ALA A 54 19.40 18.08 9.62
N VAL A 55 19.60 17.35 10.70
CA VAL A 55 20.92 16.96 11.22
C VAL A 55 21.43 15.74 10.45
N GLY A 56 22.55 15.89 9.73
CA GLY A 56 23.26 14.78 9.06
C GLY A 56 23.81 15.15 7.68
N LEU A 57 24.94 14.53 7.30
CA LEU A 57 25.50 14.65 5.95
C LEU A 57 24.60 13.88 4.97
N TYR A 58 23.78 14.59 4.19
CA TYR A 58 23.01 13.97 3.12
C TYR A 58 23.96 13.61 1.96
N THR A 59 24.21 12.31 1.79
CA THR A 59 25.07 11.76 0.74
C THR A 59 24.30 11.11 -0.41
N GLY A 60 22.96 11.17 -0.38
CA GLY A 60 22.11 10.59 -1.41
C GLY A 60 22.18 11.36 -2.73
N THR A 61 22.07 10.65 -3.85
CA THR A 61 21.86 11.28 -5.17
C THR A 61 20.45 11.87 -5.32
N GLY A 62 19.55 11.53 -4.39
CA GLY A 62 18.13 11.84 -4.44
C GLY A 62 17.35 10.96 -5.41
N ASP A 63 16.06 11.21 -5.47
CA ASP A 63 15.10 10.63 -6.40
C ASP A 63 13.98 11.66 -6.62
N VAL A 64 13.09 11.41 -7.58
CA VAL A 64 11.90 12.24 -7.74
C VAL A 64 11.01 12.14 -6.50
N LYS A 65 10.36 13.25 -6.13
CA LYS A 65 9.43 13.40 -4.99
C LYS A 65 8.43 12.24 -4.78
N TYR A 66 8.01 11.58 -5.86
CA TYR A 66 7.07 10.47 -5.82
C TYR A 66 7.70 9.12 -5.42
N HIS A 67 9.01 9.03 -5.22
CA HIS A 67 9.71 7.79 -4.89
C HIS A 67 10.24 7.76 -3.46
N LEU A 68 10.26 8.90 -2.78
CA LEU A 68 10.83 8.97 -1.44
C LEU A 68 9.96 8.24 -0.41
N GLY A 69 10.62 7.46 0.45
CA GLY A 69 10.00 6.81 1.59
C GLY A 69 9.66 7.80 2.70
N THR A 70 8.85 7.37 3.65
CA THR A 70 8.48 8.17 4.83
C THR A 70 8.18 7.23 5.99
N SER A 71 8.54 7.64 7.20
CA SER A 71 8.28 6.90 8.43
C SER A 71 7.58 7.84 9.40
N TYR A 72 6.40 7.48 9.90
CA TYR A 72 5.62 8.36 10.75
C TYR A 72 4.70 7.62 11.71
N ASP A 73 4.65 8.06 12.97
CA ASP A 73 3.72 7.53 13.97
C ASP A 73 2.42 8.34 13.97
N ARG A 74 1.38 7.77 13.36
CA ARG A 74 0.08 8.40 13.23
C ARG A 74 -0.78 8.11 14.48
N PRO A 75 -1.35 9.14 15.14
CA PRO A 75 -2.40 8.93 16.13
C PRO A 75 -3.71 8.53 15.44
N THR A 76 -4.42 7.58 16.03
CA THR A 76 -5.73 7.09 15.57
C THR A 76 -6.85 7.78 16.35
N ARG A 77 -8.09 7.74 15.83
CA ARG A 77 -9.26 8.31 16.52
C ARG A 77 -9.52 7.63 17.88
N GLY A 78 -9.20 6.34 18.00
CA GLY A 78 -9.32 5.56 19.23
C GLY A 78 -8.20 5.80 20.26
N GLY A 79 -7.30 6.77 20.05
CA GLY A 79 -6.21 7.10 20.98
C GLY A 79 -4.98 6.18 20.90
N LYS A 80 -5.03 5.11 20.10
CA LYS A 80 -3.87 4.27 19.78
C LYS A 80 -2.94 4.99 18.80
N ARG A 81 -1.70 4.50 18.68
CA ARG A 81 -0.73 4.96 17.68
C ARG A 81 -0.38 3.82 16.73
N ILE A 82 -0.30 4.14 15.45
CA ILE A 82 0.12 3.21 14.41
C ILE A 82 1.34 3.75 13.69
N HIS A 83 2.36 2.91 13.55
CA HIS A 83 3.58 3.24 12.84
C HIS A 83 3.40 2.96 11.35
N LEU A 84 3.48 4.00 10.53
CA LEU A 84 3.37 3.92 9.09
C LEU A 84 4.76 3.98 8.45
N SER A 85 5.13 2.96 7.70
CA SER A 85 6.39 2.89 6.95
C SER A 85 6.13 2.84 5.45
N PHE A 86 6.24 3.99 4.80
CA PHE A 86 6.12 4.14 3.37
C PHE A 86 7.44 3.77 2.68
N VAL A 87 7.41 2.74 1.84
CA VAL A 87 8.60 2.23 1.16
C VAL A 87 8.95 3.13 -0.04
N ALA A 88 10.24 3.39 -0.21
CA ALA A 88 10.74 4.06 -1.40
C ALA A 88 10.71 3.09 -2.59
N ASN A 89 10.33 3.56 -3.77
CA ASN A 89 10.17 2.70 -4.93
C ASN A 89 10.62 3.38 -6.22
N PRO A 90 11.16 2.63 -7.18
CA PRO A 90 11.46 3.17 -8.50
C PRO A 90 10.17 3.42 -9.31
N SER A 91 10.33 3.98 -10.51
CA SER A 91 9.24 4.10 -11.49
C SER A 91 8.73 2.76 -12.03
N HIS A 92 9.51 1.68 -11.88
CA HIS A 92 9.12 0.33 -12.30
C HIS A 92 7.96 -0.14 -11.41
N LEU A 93 6.74 -0.08 -11.97
CA LEU A 93 5.51 -0.39 -11.25
C LEU A 93 5.57 -1.81 -10.68
N GLU A 94 4.99 -1.98 -9.50
CA GLU A 94 4.92 -3.25 -8.75
C GLU A 94 6.26 -3.83 -8.27
N ALA A 95 7.42 -3.28 -8.67
CA ALA A 95 8.72 -3.73 -8.19
C ALA A 95 8.91 -3.56 -6.67
N VAL A 96 8.09 -2.71 -6.03
CA VAL A 96 8.10 -2.49 -4.58
C VAL A 96 7.33 -3.56 -3.81
N ASP A 97 6.45 -4.32 -4.48
CA ASP A 97 5.54 -5.27 -3.85
C ASP A 97 6.27 -6.32 -2.99
N PRO A 98 7.26 -7.07 -3.52
CA PRO A 98 7.99 -8.04 -2.71
C PRO A 98 8.86 -7.35 -1.64
N ILE A 99 9.27 -6.09 -1.86
CA ILE A 99 10.05 -5.33 -0.88
C ILE A 99 9.20 -4.98 0.34
N VAL A 100 7.94 -4.60 0.14
CA VAL A 100 6.98 -4.33 1.22
C VAL A 100 6.66 -5.58 2.00
N VAL A 101 6.40 -6.70 1.32
CA VAL A 101 6.16 -7.99 1.98
C VAL A 101 7.40 -8.43 2.76
N GLY A 102 8.59 -8.35 2.17
CA GLY A 102 9.85 -8.66 2.84
C GLY A 102 10.13 -7.77 4.06
N LYS A 103 9.90 -6.46 3.94
CA LYS A 103 10.05 -5.52 5.08
C LYS A 103 9.02 -5.78 6.18
N THR A 104 7.80 -6.16 5.81
CA THR A 104 6.77 -6.58 6.77
C THR A 104 7.22 -7.84 7.51
N ARG A 105 7.71 -8.84 6.78
CA ARG A 105 8.24 -10.08 7.35
C ARG A 105 9.41 -9.83 8.31
N ALA A 106 10.32 -8.92 7.94
CA ALA A 106 11.42 -8.53 8.81
C ALA A 106 10.91 -7.88 10.10
N LYS A 107 9.95 -6.96 10.03
CA LYS A 107 9.32 -6.36 11.21
C LYS A 107 8.66 -7.42 12.11
N GLN A 108 7.96 -8.39 11.53
CA GLN A 108 7.37 -9.50 12.28
C GLN A 108 8.43 -10.30 13.04
N PHE A 109 9.55 -10.62 12.37
CA PHE A 109 10.67 -11.32 12.98
C PHE A 109 11.28 -10.53 14.14
N TYR A 110 11.65 -9.27 13.94
CA TYR A 110 12.32 -8.46 14.97
C TYR A 110 11.41 -8.08 16.15
N SER A 111 10.08 -8.15 15.99
CA SER A 111 9.11 -7.88 17.05
C SER A 111 8.52 -9.13 17.68
N ASN A 112 9.00 -10.33 17.30
CA ASN A 112 8.43 -11.62 17.73
C ASN A 112 6.91 -11.72 17.48
N ASP A 113 6.42 -11.14 16.39
CA ASP A 113 5.01 -11.19 15.98
C ASP A 113 4.72 -12.50 15.22
N THR A 114 4.70 -13.61 15.97
CA THR A 114 4.48 -14.96 15.44
C THR A 114 3.09 -15.15 14.85
N ASP A 115 2.11 -14.46 15.44
CA ASP A 115 0.71 -14.50 15.01
C ASP A 115 0.44 -13.56 13.82
N ARG A 116 1.42 -12.71 13.48
CA ARG A 116 1.40 -11.78 12.34
C ARG A 116 0.24 -10.79 12.40
N THR A 117 -0.22 -10.48 13.61
CA THR A 117 -1.38 -9.62 13.89
C THR A 117 -0.98 -8.17 14.11
N LYS A 118 0.28 -7.90 14.46
CA LYS A 118 0.76 -6.55 14.82
C LYS A 118 1.42 -5.81 13.67
N ASN A 119 2.04 -6.53 12.73
CA ASN A 119 2.75 -5.96 11.60
C ASN A 119 2.15 -6.48 10.29
N MET A 120 1.76 -5.56 9.40
CA MET A 120 1.15 -5.93 8.13
C MET A 120 1.61 -5.07 6.95
N GLY A 121 1.43 -5.62 5.75
CA GLY A 121 1.67 -4.95 4.49
C GLY A 121 0.38 -4.42 3.88
N ILE A 122 0.46 -3.26 3.23
CA ILE A 122 -0.58 -2.72 2.37
C ILE A 122 0.05 -2.30 1.05
N LEU A 123 -0.51 -2.80 -0.05
CA LEU A 123 -0.04 -2.50 -1.40
C LEU A 123 -1.13 -1.77 -2.17
N ILE A 124 -0.72 -0.70 -2.86
CA ILE A 124 -1.61 0.15 -3.65
C ILE A 124 -1.13 0.13 -5.09
N HIS A 125 -1.99 -0.38 -5.98
CA HIS A 125 -1.66 -0.69 -7.36
C HIS A 125 -2.48 0.16 -8.34
N GLY A 126 -2.01 0.26 -9.58
CA GLY A 126 -2.83 0.69 -10.71
C GLY A 126 -3.45 -0.53 -11.42
N ASP A 127 -4.62 -0.38 -12.04
CA ASP A 127 -5.31 -1.48 -12.73
C ASP A 127 -4.45 -2.16 -13.81
N GLY A 128 -3.80 -1.37 -14.66
CA GLY A 128 -2.97 -1.91 -15.74
C GLY A 128 -1.71 -2.62 -15.24
N SER A 129 -1.06 -2.10 -14.20
CA SER A 129 0.18 -2.70 -13.68
C SER A 129 -0.10 -3.92 -12.81
N PHE A 130 -1.20 -3.92 -12.04
CA PHE A 130 -1.64 -5.07 -11.26
C PHE A 130 -1.91 -6.30 -12.14
N ALA A 131 -2.57 -6.10 -13.30
CA ALA A 131 -2.85 -7.17 -14.24
C ALA A 131 -1.65 -7.54 -15.13
N GLY A 132 -0.76 -6.58 -15.42
CA GLY A 132 0.28 -6.73 -16.44
C GLY A 132 1.68 -7.08 -15.96
N GLN A 133 2.01 -6.85 -14.68
CA GLN A 133 3.36 -7.12 -14.15
C GLN A 133 3.41 -8.49 -13.46
N GLY A 134 4.26 -9.39 -13.95
CA GLY A 134 4.40 -10.75 -13.39
C GLY A 134 4.80 -10.80 -11.92
N VAL A 135 5.54 -9.78 -11.44
CA VAL A 135 5.95 -9.65 -10.03
C VAL A 135 4.75 -9.58 -9.07
N VAL A 136 3.58 -9.13 -9.53
CA VAL A 136 2.34 -9.11 -8.73
C VAL A 136 1.92 -10.55 -8.42
N TYR A 137 1.83 -11.41 -9.44
CA TYR A 137 1.52 -12.82 -9.25
C TYR A 137 2.60 -13.50 -8.40
N GLU A 138 3.88 -13.26 -8.69
CA GLU A 138 4.98 -13.84 -7.91
C GLU A 138 4.88 -13.46 -6.43
N THR A 139 4.56 -12.20 -6.12
CA THR A 139 4.41 -11.71 -4.75
C THR A 139 3.19 -12.33 -4.06
N LEU A 140 2.03 -12.36 -4.73
CA LEU A 140 0.83 -13.02 -4.21
C LEU A 140 1.12 -14.52 -3.94
N HIS A 141 1.89 -15.18 -4.80
CA HIS A 141 2.25 -16.60 -4.65
C HIS A 141 3.04 -16.88 -3.37
N LEU A 142 3.73 -15.89 -2.80
CA LEU A 142 4.44 -15.99 -1.53
C LEU A 142 3.52 -15.94 -0.29
N SER A 143 2.28 -15.47 -0.44
CA SER A 143 1.36 -15.12 0.67
C SER A 143 1.11 -16.25 1.67
N ALA A 144 1.10 -17.51 1.23
CA ALA A 144 0.85 -18.69 2.08
C ALA A 144 2.09 -19.55 2.34
N LEU A 145 3.26 -19.22 1.78
CA LEU A 145 4.47 -20.02 1.97
C LEU A 145 5.05 -19.83 3.38
N PRO A 146 5.43 -20.90 4.12
CA PRO A 146 5.79 -20.80 5.54
C PRO A 146 6.84 -19.75 5.90
N ASN A 147 7.85 -19.57 5.04
CA ASN A 147 8.97 -18.66 5.30
C ASN A 147 8.73 -17.24 4.77
N TYR A 148 7.74 -17.04 3.92
CA TYR A 148 7.45 -15.76 3.27
C TYR A 148 6.17 -15.09 3.77
N THR A 149 5.20 -15.89 4.21
CA THR A 149 3.89 -15.41 4.64
C THR A 149 3.98 -14.34 5.73
N THR A 150 3.25 -13.25 5.50
CA THR A 150 3.06 -12.13 6.41
C THR A 150 1.67 -12.12 7.04
N GLY A 151 0.90 -13.22 6.91
CA GLY A 151 -0.46 -13.31 7.47
C GLY A 151 -1.46 -12.41 6.75
N GLY A 152 -1.32 -12.31 5.43
CA GLY A 152 -2.21 -11.50 4.58
C GLY A 152 -1.74 -10.06 4.37
N THR A 153 -1.80 -9.61 3.13
CA THR A 153 -1.60 -8.24 2.65
C THR A 153 -2.94 -7.67 2.16
N ILE A 154 -3.22 -6.40 2.49
CA ILE A 154 -4.37 -5.70 1.88
C ILE A 154 -3.90 -5.04 0.59
N HIS A 155 -4.53 -5.39 -0.51
CA HIS A 155 -4.29 -4.83 -1.83
C HIS A 155 -5.40 -3.83 -2.16
N ILE A 156 -5.04 -2.62 -2.54
CA ILE A 156 -5.97 -1.61 -3.06
C ILE A 156 -5.61 -1.35 -4.51
N VAL A 157 -6.49 -1.73 -5.43
CA VAL A 157 -6.29 -1.43 -6.86
C VAL A 157 -7.07 -0.18 -7.20
N VAL A 158 -6.35 0.88 -7.57
CA VAL A 158 -6.95 2.15 -8.03
C VAL A 158 -7.28 1.99 -9.52
N ASN A 159 -8.46 1.44 -9.76
CA ASN A 159 -8.94 1.07 -11.09
C ASN A 159 -9.62 2.25 -11.76
N ASN A 160 -8.80 3.10 -12.36
CA ASN A 160 -9.26 4.28 -13.11
C ASN A 160 -9.61 3.95 -14.57
N GLN A 161 -9.67 2.65 -14.91
CA GLN A 161 -10.09 2.14 -16.21
C GLN A 161 -9.20 2.59 -17.38
N VAL A 162 -7.93 2.97 -17.13
CA VAL A 162 -6.98 3.32 -18.18
C VAL A 162 -5.52 3.20 -17.71
N ALA A 163 -4.70 2.51 -18.51
CA ALA A 163 -3.27 2.40 -18.29
C ALA A 163 -2.52 3.28 -19.31
N PHE A 164 -2.18 4.50 -18.92
CA PHE A 164 -1.65 5.54 -19.84
C PHE A 164 -2.64 5.85 -20.97
N THR A 165 -2.48 5.24 -22.15
CA THR A 165 -3.38 5.32 -23.32
C THR A 165 -4.11 4.01 -23.61
N THR A 166 -3.80 2.95 -22.86
CA THR A 166 -4.31 1.59 -23.09
C THR A 166 -5.62 1.39 -22.33
N ASP A 167 -6.65 0.98 -23.06
CA ASP A 167 -7.95 0.60 -22.50
C ASP A 167 -7.88 -0.77 -21.80
N PRO A 168 -8.67 -1.01 -20.74
CA PRO A 168 -8.85 -2.31 -20.09
C PRO A 168 -8.92 -3.51 -21.02
N MET A 169 -9.66 -3.41 -22.13
CA MET A 169 -9.85 -4.48 -23.11
C MET A 169 -8.56 -4.84 -23.87
N SER A 170 -7.58 -3.94 -23.90
CA SER A 170 -6.25 -4.15 -24.47
C SER A 170 -5.16 -4.36 -23.42
N GLY A 171 -5.50 -4.24 -22.13
CA GLY A 171 -4.55 -4.37 -21.02
C GLY A 171 -4.55 -5.73 -20.33
N ARG A 172 -5.61 -6.54 -20.50
CA ARG A 172 -5.76 -7.86 -19.84
C ARG A 172 -6.68 -8.79 -20.62
N SER A 173 -6.57 -10.08 -20.35
CA SER A 173 -7.35 -11.16 -21.01
C SER A 173 -8.53 -11.67 -20.16
N SER A 174 -8.91 -10.95 -19.12
CA SER A 174 -9.95 -11.34 -18.16
C SER A 174 -10.83 -10.14 -17.81
N GLN A 175 -11.97 -10.40 -17.16
CA GLN A 175 -12.98 -9.37 -16.90
C GLN A 175 -12.46 -8.27 -15.96
N TYR A 176 -11.85 -8.65 -14.84
CA TYR A 176 -11.41 -7.72 -13.80
C TYR A 176 -9.89 -7.62 -13.79
N CYS A 177 -9.37 -6.42 -13.49
CA CYS A 177 -7.94 -6.23 -13.28
C CYS A 177 -7.40 -7.09 -12.13
N THR A 178 -8.28 -7.47 -11.19
CA THR A 178 -7.96 -8.25 -10.01
C THR A 178 -7.96 -9.76 -10.21
N ASP A 179 -8.27 -10.26 -11.41
CA ASP A 179 -8.39 -11.70 -11.65
C ASP A 179 -7.07 -12.47 -11.43
N VAL A 180 -5.92 -11.80 -11.48
CA VAL A 180 -4.62 -12.40 -11.11
C VAL A 180 -4.64 -12.97 -9.67
N ALA A 181 -5.39 -12.36 -8.76
CA ALA A 181 -5.50 -12.79 -7.36
C ALA A 181 -6.35 -14.08 -7.20
N LYS A 182 -7.17 -14.43 -8.20
CA LYS A 182 -7.97 -15.66 -8.18
C LYS A 182 -7.12 -16.92 -8.21
N ALA A 183 -5.86 -16.83 -8.64
CA ALA A 183 -4.91 -17.94 -8.57
C ALA A 183 -4.69 -18.47 -7.15
N LEU A 184 -4.97 -17.67 -6.11
CA LEU A 184 -4.73 -17.98 -4.70
C LEU A 184 -6.00 -17.94 -3.84
N SER A 185 -7.19 -17.96 -4.47
CA SER A 185 -8.49 -17.86 -3.78
C SER A 185 -8.61 -16.66 -2.84
N VAL A 186 -7.99 -15.53 -3.22
CA VAL A 186 -8.02 -14.27 -2.47
C VAL A 186 -9.41 -13.66 -2.52
N LEU A 187 -9.88 -13.09 -1.40
CA LEU A 187 -11.14 -12.36 -1.36
C LEU A 187 -11.02 -11.05 -2.14
N ILE A 188 -11.97 -10.77 -3.03
CA ILE A 188 -11.98 -9.56 -3.87
C ILE A 188 -13.29 -8.80 -3.64
N PHE A 189 -13.17 -7.55 -3.22
CA PHE A 189 -14.26 -6.59 -3.21
C PHE A 189 -14.17 -5.69 -4.45
N HIS A 190 -15.25 -5.55 -5.20
CA HIS A 190 -15.38 -4.53 -6.23
C HIS A 190 -16.29 -3.43 -5.70
N VAL A 191 -15.79 -2.19 -5.66
CA VAL A 191 -16.52 -1.07 -5.07
C VAL A 191 -16.50 0.15 -5.98
N ASN A 192 -17.65 0.81 -6.09
CA ASN A 192 -17.80 2.06 -6.83
C ASN A 192 -17.11 3.19 -6.04
N GLY A 193 -16.11 3.83 -6.65
CA GLY A 193 -15.36 4.93 -6.05
C GLY A 193 -16.17 6.20 -5.79
N ASP A 194 -17.33 6.36 -6.45
CA ASP A 194 -18.25 7.48 -6.21
C ASP A 194 -19.16 7.26 -4.98
N ASP A 195 -19.23 6.04 -4.45
CA ASP A 195 -19.94 5.74 -3.19
C ASP A 195 -18.93 5.61 -2.03
N MET A 196 -18.69 6.72 -1.34
CA MET A 196 -17.68 6.76 -0.29
C MET A 196 -18.04 5.93 0.95
N GLU A 197 -19.32 5.74 1.25
CA GLU A 197 -19.74 4.88 2.35
C GLU A 197 -19.44 3.41 2.03
N ALA A 198 -19.72 2.98 0.80
CA ALA A 198 -19.39 1.64 0.33
C ALA A 198 -17.87 1.41 0.33
N VAL A 199 -17.07 2.39 -0.11
CA VAL A 199 -15.60 2.29 -0.08
C VAL A 199 -15.06 2.16 1.34
N VAL A 200 -15.60 2.93 2.29
CA VAL A 200 -15.24 2.80 3.71
C VAL A 200 -15.57 1.40 4.22
N ARG A 201 -16.80 0.92 3.99
CA ARG A 201 -17.22 -0.43 4.41
C ARG A 201 -16.36 -1.53 3.80
N ALA A 202 -16.04 -1.46 2.50
CA ALA A 202 -15.18 -2.44 1.84
C ALA A 202 -13.77 -2.46 2.44
N CYS A 203 -13.22 -1.30 2.76
CA CYS A 203 -11.92 -1.18 3.42
C CYS A 203 -11.93 -1.73 4.86
N GLU A 204 -12.99 -1.49 5.63
CA GLU A 204 -13.14 -2.04 6.99
C GLU A 204 -13.29 -3.56 6.97
N LEU A 205 -14.11 -4.10 6.07
CA LEU A 205 -14.25 -5.53 5.86
C LEU A 205 -12.94 -6.18 5.41
N ALA A 206 -12.16 -5.53 4.56
CA ALA A 206 -10.83 -6.00 4.19
C ALA A 206 -9.88 -6.06 5.40
N ALA A 207 -9.90 -5.04 6.27
CA ALA A 207 -9.13 -5.04 7.51
C ALA A 207 -9.53 -6.19 8.45
N GLU A 208 -10.84 -6.40 8.64
CA GLU A 208 -11.38 -7.48 9.47
C GLU A 208 -11.05 -8.86 8.89
N TRP A 209 -11.20 -9.02 7.58
CA TRP A 209 -10.89 -10.26 6.88
C TRP A 209 -9.42 -10.65 7.06
N ARG A 210 -8.50 -9.71 6.77
CA ARG A 210 -7.07 -9.94 6.94
C ARG A 210 -6.75 -10.35 8.38
N GLN A 211 -7.31 -9.65 9.37
CA GLN A 211 -7.03 -9.94 10.76
C GLN A 211 -7.63 -11.27 11.25
N THR A 212 -8.77 -11.67 10.70
CA THR A 212 -9.47 -12.90 11.10
C THR A 212 -8.91 -14.14 10.41
N PHE A 213 -8.63 -14.05 9.11
CA PHE A 213 -8.28 -15.19 8.27
C PHE A 213 -6.81 -15.24 7.86
N HIS A 214 -6.01 -14.22 8.18
CA HIS A 214 -4.59 -14.16 7.87
C HIS A 214 -4.26 -14.40 6.39
N SER A 215 -5.13 -13.92 5.51
CA SER A 215 -5.06 -14.10 4.07
C SER A 215 -5.07 -12.75 3.36
N ASP A 216 -4.52 -12.72 2.16
CA ASP A 216 -4.58 -11.54 1.29
C ASP A 216 -6.04 -11.19 0.99
N VAL A 217 -6.28 -9.91 0.74
CA VAL A 217 -7.59 -9.39 0.34
C VAL A 217 -7.40 -8.22 -0.61
N VAL A 218 -8.22 -8.16 -1.65
CA VAL A 218 -8.15 -7.14 -2.69
C VAL A 218 -9.40 -6.26 -2.64
N VAL A 219 -9.20 -4.95 -2.68
CA VAL A 219 -10.25 -3.95 -2.89
C VAL A 219 -10.00 -3.30 -4.24
N ASP A 220 -10.82 -3.66 -5.24
CA ASP A 220 -10.90 -3.03 -6.55
C ASP A 220 -11.75 -1.76 -6.46
N LEU A 221 -11.08 -0.61 -6.40
CA LEU A 221 -11.72 0.70 -6.36
C LEU A 221 -11.95 1.19 -7.78
N VAL A 222 -13.15 0.98 -8.31
CA VAL A 222 -13.55 1.40 -9.65
C VAL A 222 -13.78 2.90 -9.66
N CYS A 223 -12.96 3.64 -10.40
CA CYS A 223 -12.98 5.09 -10.47
C CYS A 223 -12.61 5.57 -11.90
N TYR A 224 -12.14 6.81 -12.03
CA TYR A 224 -11.75 7.44 -13.30
C TYR A 224 -10.50 8.32 -13.12
N ARG A 225 -9.90 8.74 -14.24
CA ARG A 225 -8.75 9.66 -14.29
C ARG A 225 -9.01 10.81 -15.24
#